data_AF-U6D4A4-F1
#
_entry.id   AF-U6D4A4-F1
#
_cell.length_a   1.000
_cell.length_b   1.000
_cell.length_c   1.000
_cell.angle_alpha   90.00
_cell.angle_beta   90.00
_cell.angle_gamma   90.00
#
_symmetry.space_group_name_H-M   'P 1'
#
loop_
_entity.id
_entity.type
_entity.pdbx_description
1 polymer ?
#
loop_
_entity_poly.entity_id
_entity_poly.type
_entity_poly.pdbx_seq_one_letter_code
_entity_poly.pdbx_strand_id
1 'polypeptide(L)'
;MCTLASSEFSHEAVKTHIETVINALKTERDVSVRQRAVDLLYAMCDRSNAQQIVAEMLSYLETADYSIREEIVLKVAILAEKYAVDYTWYVDTILNLIRIAGDYVSEEVWYRVIQIVINRDDVQGYAAKTVFEALQAPACHENLVKVGGYILGEFGNLIAGDPRSSPLIQFNLLHSKFHLC
;
A
#
# COMPACT_ATOMS: atom_id res chain seq x y z
N MET A 1 3.49 -0.77 -27.86
CA MET A 1 3.07 0.63 -28.12
C MET A 1 3.51 1.48 -26.93
N CYS A 2 3.98 2.71 -27.18
CA CYS A 2 4.56 3.70 -26.25
C CYS A 2 6.09 3.68 -26.01
N THR A 3 6.86 3.91 -27.08
CA THR A 3 8.27 4.33 -27.04
C THR A 3 8.48 5.85 -26.93
N LEU A 4 7.40 6.65 -26.89
CA LEU A 4 7.48 8.12 -26.76
C LEU A 4 7.50 8.61 -25.31
N ALA A 5 7.12 7.78 -24.34
CA ALA A 5 7.20 8.12 -22.92
C ALA A 5 8.62 7.96 -22.32
N SER A 6 9.57 7.46 -23.12
CA SER A 6 10.94 7.13 -22.71
C SER A 6 12.00 8.16 -23.15
N SER A 7 11.61 9.29 -23.74
CA SER A 7 12.53 10.42 -23.97
C SER A 7 12.53 11.34 -22.75
N GLU A 8 13.71 11.70 -22.22
CA GLU A 8 13.81 12.57 -21.03
C GLU A 8 13.08 13.92 -21.22
N PHE A 9 13.06 14.44 -22.44
CA PHE A 9 12.37 15.70 -22.76
C PHE A 9 10.84 15.56 -22.77
N SER A 10 10.31 14.42 -23.23
CA SER A 10 8.86 14.17 -23.18
C SER A 10 8.39 13.86 -21.76
N HIS A 11 9.26 13.27 -20.94
CA HIS A 11 8.93 12.90 -19.56
C HIS A 11 8.64 14.13 -18.69
N GLU A 12 9.45 15.19 -18.77
CA GLU A 12 9.20 16.43 -18.03
C GLU A 12 7.94 17.18 -18.52
N ALA A 13 7.72 17.23 -19.84
CA ALA A 13 6.52 17.86 -20.39
C ALA A 13 5.22 17.11 -20.04
N VAL A 14 5.28 15.78 -19.88
CA VAL A 14 4.13 14.99 -19.44
C VAL A 14 3.83 15.24 -17.95
N LYS A 15 4.85 15.45 -17.12
CA LYS A 15 4.70 15.76 -15.68
C LYS A 15 3.93 17.04 -15.42
N THR A 16 4.06 18.06 -16.27
CA THR A 16 3.28 19.30 -16.16
C THR A 16 1.76 19.08 -16.24
N HIS A 17 1.30 17.92 -16.70
CA HIS A 17 -0.13 17.59 -16.82
C HIS A 17 -0.61 16.55 -15.80
N ILE A 18 0.16 16.26 -14.75
CA ILE A 18 -0.19 15.26 -13.73
C ILE A 18 -1.58 15.51 -13.12
N GLU A 19 -1.92 16.77 -12.81
CA GLU A 19 -3.22 17.14 -12.25
C GLU A 19 -4.37 16.85 -13.21
N THR A 20 -4.16 17.07 -14.52
CA THR A 20 -5.14 16.74 -15.56
C THR A 20 -5.38 15.23 -15.63
N VAL A 21 -4.33 14.42 -15.53
CA VAL A 21 -4.44 12.96 -15.56
C VAL A 21 -5.12 12.43 -14.30
N ILE A 22 -4.78 12.98 -13.12
CA ILE A 22 -5.46 12.66 -11.84
C ILE A 22 -6.96 13.01 -11.93
N ASN A 23 -7.29 14.18 -12.50
CA ASN A 23 -8.68 14.58 -12.66
C ASN A 23 -9.43 13.65 -13.63
N ALA A 24 -8.79 13.23 -14.73
CA ALA A 24 -9.36 12.25 -15.65
C ALA A 24 -9.62 10.90 -14.94
N LEU A 25 -8.68 10.42 -14.12
CA LEU A 25 -8.86 9.20 -13.33
C LEU A 25 -10.11 9.24 -12.45
N LYS A 26 -10.39 10.40 -11.82
CA LYS A 26 -11.51 10.58 -10.89
C LYS A 26 -12.86 10.87 -11.55
N THR A 27 -12.86 11.58 -12.68
CA THR A 27 -14.09 12.15 -13.25
C THR A 27 -14.60 11.39 -14.47
N GLU A 28 -13.74 10.65 -15.16
CA GLU A 28 -14.13 9.92 -16.37
C GLU A 28 -15.06 8.77 -16.05
N ARG A 29 -16.08 8.57 -16.90
CA ARG A 29 -17.06 7.48 -16.71
C ARG A 29 -16.56 6.16 -17.29
N ASP A 30 -15.77 6.22 -18.35
CA ASP A 30 -15.31 5.05 -19.07
C ASP A 30 -14.13 4.38 -18.35
N VAL A 31 -14.31 3.11 -17.98
CA VAL A 31 -13.30 2.32 -17.24
C VAL A 31 -12.00 2.18 -18.05
N SER A 32 -12.08 2.07 -19.38
CA SER A 32 -10.89 1.97 -20.23
C SER A 32 -10.07 3.26 -20.24
N VAL A 33 -10.73 4.43 -20.16
CA VAL A 33 -10.04 5.72 -20.04
C VAL A 33 -9.36 5.83 -18.68
N ARG A 34 -10.03 5.42 -17.61
CA ARG A 34 -9.43 5.39 -16.26
C ARG A 34 -8.23 4.44 -16.19
N GLN A 35 -8.30 3.25 -16.80
CA GLN A 35 -7.16 2.34 -16.92
C GLN A 35 -5.96 3.01 -17.61
N ARG A 36 -6.20 3.72 -18.72
CA ARG A 36 -5.15 4.48 -19.42
C ARG A 36 -4.59 5.62 -18.58
N ALA A 37 -5.40 6.27 -17.75
CA ALA A 37 -4.92 7.27 -16.79
C ALA A 37 -4.00 6.63 -15.74
N VAL A 38 -4.35 5.46 -15.20
CA VAL A 38 -3.48 4.69 -14.28
C VAL A 38 -2.18 4.28 -14.95
N ASP A 39 -2.23 3.75 -16.18
CA ASP A 39 -1.05 3.42 -16.99
C ASP A 39 -0.10 4.61 -17.14
N LEU A 40 -0.66 5.78 -17.48
CA LEU A 40 0.11 6.99 -17.70
C LEU A 40 0.73 7.49 -16.39
N LEU A 41 -0.04 7.52 -15.29
CA LEU A 41 0.46 7.88 -13.96
C LEU A 41 1.60 6.97 -13.52
N TYR A 42 1.46 5.66 -13.73
CA TYR A 42 2.52 4.70 -13.43
C TYR A 42 3.79 4.97 -14.25
N ALA A 43 3.65 5.24 -15.56
CA ALA A 43 4.77 5.47 -16.46
C ALA A 43 5.49 6.81 -16.21
N MET A 44 4.78 7.85 -15.77
CA MET A 44 5.35 9.17 -15.46
C MET A 44 5.84 9.31 -14.01
N CYS A 45 5.64 8.29 -13.18
CA CYS A 45 6.00 8.31 -11.78
C CYS A 45 7.53 8.28 -11.58
N ASP A 46 8.02 9.17 -10.72
CA ASP A 46 9.40 9.26 -10.28
C ASP A 46 9.48 9.56 -8.77
N ARG A 47 10.70 9.80 -8.27
CA ARG A 47 10.91 10.11 -6.84
C ARG A 47 10.27 11.41 -6.38
N SER A 48 10.03 12.37 -7.26
CA SER A 48 9.47 13.68 -6.93
C SER A 48 7.96 13.65 -6.73
N ASN A 49 7.26 12.75 -7.43
CA ASN A 49 5.80 12.70 -7.47
C ASN A 49 5.20 11.37 -6.96
N ALA A 50 6.02 10.39 -6.58
CA ALA A 50 5.55 9.07 -6.14
C ALA A 50 4.51 9.12 -5.01
N GLN A 51 4.73 9.94 -3.98
CA GLN A 51 3.79 10.06 -2.86
C GLN A 51 2.41 10.57 -3.30
N GLN A 52 2.39 11.57 -4.18
CA GLN A 52 1.15 12.11 -4.74
C GLN A 52 0.43 11.07 -5.59
N ILE A 53 1.15 10.41 -6.51
CA ILE A 53 0.56 9.42 -7.42
C ILE A 53 -0.01 8.22 -6.65
N VAL A 54 0.75 7.69 -5.69
CA VAL A 54 0.32 6.57 -4.85
C VAL A 54 -0.91 6.95 -4.03
N ALA A 55 -0.94 8.14 -3.43
CA ALA A 55 -2.11 8.61 -2.67
C ALA A 55 -3.36 8.70 -3.55
N GLU A 56 -3.21 9.20 -4.78
CA GLU A 56 -4.33 9.30 -5.73
C GLU A 56 -4.80 7.94 -6.26
N MET A 57 -3.88 7.01 -6.49
CA MET A 57 -4.23 5.63 -6.85
C MET A 57 -4.96 4.91 -5.71
N LEU A 58 -4.52 5.08 -4.46
CA LEU A 58 -5.20 4.52 -3.28
C LEU A 58 -6.60 5.11 -3.09
N SER A 59 -6.73 6.43 -3.24
CA SER A 59 -8.04 7.12 -3.17
C SER A 59 -9.00 6.61 -4.24
N TYR A 60 -8.51 6.45 -5.47
CA TYR A 60 -9.31 5.90 -6.56
C TYR A 60 -9.70 4.43 -6.30
N LEU A 61 -8.81 3.62 -5.73
CA LEU A 61 -9.02 2.20 -5.47
C LEU A 61 -10.26 1.91 -4.60
N GLU A 62 -10.63 2.83 -3.69
CA GLU A 62 -11.82 2.69 -2.84
C GLU A 62 -13.14 2.61 -3.66
N THR A 63 -13.19 3.32 -4.78
CA THR A 63 -14.37 3.39 -5.67
C THR A 63 -14.19 2.68 -7.01
N ALA A 64 -13.00 2.13 -7.26
CA ALA A 64 -12.64 1.47 -8.50
C ALA A 64 -13.46 0.20 -8.74
N ASP A 65 -13.78 -0.04 -10.01
CA ASP A 65 -14.42 -1.26 -10.51
C ASP A 65 -13.56 -2.50 -10.22
N TYR A 66 -14.18 -3.64 -9.90
CA TYR A 66 -13.47 -4.85 -9.51
C TYR A 66 -12.46 -5.35 -10.56
N SER A 67 -12.75 -5.15 -11.85
CA SER A 67 -11.91 -5.61 -12.96
C SER A 67 -10.55 -4.92 -13.06
N ILE A 68 -10.35 -3.79 -12.37
CA ILE A 68 -9.11 -2.99 -12.45
C ILE A 68 -8.34 -2.93 -11.13
N ARG A 69 -8.93 -3.41 -10.03
CA ARG A 69 -8.34 -3.33 -8.70
C ARG A 69 -7.02 -4.08 -8.60
N GLU A 70 -6.97 -5.30 -9.11
CA GLU A 70 -5.75 -6.14 -9.09
C GLU A 70 -4.57 -5.44 -9.77
N GLU A 71 -4.81 -4.83 -10.94
CA GLU A 71 -3.78 -4.10 -11.68
C GLU A 71 -3.28 -2.87 -10.91
N ILE A 72 -4.19 -2.10 -10.30
CA ILE A 72 -3.84 -0.91 -9.50
C ILE A 72 -3.06 -1.33 -8.25
N VAL A 73 -3.49 -2.40 -7.58
CA VAL A 73 -2.82 -2.92 -6.37
C VAL A 73 -1.38 -3.28 -6.68
N LEU A 74 -1.13 -4.03 -7.76
CA LEU A 74 0.22 -4.40 -8.18
C LEU A 74 1.07 -3.17 -8.50
N LYS A 75 0.51 -2.20 -9.25
CA LYS A 75 1.22 -0.96 -9.60
C LYS A 75 1.56 -0.12 -8.38
N VAL A 76 0.64 0.03 -7.43
CA VAL A 76 0.88 0.76 -6.17
C VAL A 76 2.00 0.08 -5.37
N ALA A 77 1.96 -1.24 -5.23
CA ALA A 77 3.00 -1.98 -4.52
C ALA A 77 4.39 -1.79 -5.15
N ILE A 78 4.49 -1.87 -6.49
CA ILE A 78 5.75 -1.64 -7.23
C ILE A 78 6.25 -0.21 -7.05
N LEU A 79 5.39 0.79 -7.19
CA LEU A 79 5.78 2.20 -7.06
C LEU A 79 6.22 2.53 -5.63
N ALA A 80 5.51 2.00 -4.63
CA ALA A 80 5.85 2.16 -3.23
C ALA A 80 7.25 1.60 -2.94
N GLU A 81 7.53 0.36 -3.35
CA GLU A 81 8.85 -0.24 -3.13
C GLU A 81 9.96 0.50 -3.89
N LYS A 82 9.71 0.86 -5.16
CA LYS A 82 10.73 1.46 -6.03
C LYS A 82 11.13 2.87 -5.60
N TYR A 83 10.18 3.66 -5.09
CA TYR A 83 10.38 5.08 -4.81
C TYR A 83 10.37 5.44 -3.33
N ALA A 84 10.22 4.47 -2.43
CA ALA A 84 10.37 4.69 -0.99
C ALA A 84 11.76 5.25 -0.66
N VAL A 85 11.77 6.48 -0.14
CA VAL A 85 12.95 7.08 0.53
C VAL A 85 12.88 6.79 2.03
N ASP A 86 11.67 6.84 2.58
CA ASP A 86 11.35 6.48 3.96
C ASP A 86 10.51 5.21 3.96
N TYR A 87 10.98 4.18 4.66
CA TYR A 87 10.28 2.89 4.73
C TYR A 87 9.08 2.90 5.67
N THR A 88 8.92 3.93 6.52
CA THR A 88 7.66 4.13 7.26
C THR A 88 6.51 4.43 6.30
N TRP A 89 6.75 5.28 5.30
CA TRP A 89 5.80 5.55 4.22
C TRP A 89 5.47 4.30 3.40
N TYR A 90 6.47 3.45 3.13
CA TYR A 90 6.24 2.16 2.47
C TYR A 90 5.30 1.26 3.28
N VAL A 91 5.56 1.10 4.58
CA VAL A 91 4.72 0.30 5.47
C VAL A 91 3.29 0.84 5.50
N ASP A 92 3.10 2.14 5.67
CA ASP A 92 1.78 2.76 5.67
C ASP A 92 1.03 2.53 4.35
N THR A 93 1.74 2.66 3.24
CA THR A 93 1.18 2.45 1.89
C THR A 93 0.68 1.02 1.73
N ILE A 94 1.49 0.01 2.08
CA ILE A 94 1.11 -1.39 1.92
C ILE A 94 0.01 -1.80 2.91
N LEU A 95 0.06 -1.35 4.17
CA LEU A 95 -1.00 -1.64 5.13
C LEU A 95 -2.33 -1.00 4.70
N ASN A 96 -2.31 0.23 4.17
CA ASN A 96 -3.51 0.85 3.62
C ASN A 96 -4.02 0.14 2.37
N LEU A 97 -3.12 -0.35 1.52
CA LEU A 97 -3.46 -1.15 0.33
C LEU A 97 -4.19 -2.45 0.72
N ILE A 98 -3.68 -3.18 1.72
CA ILE A 98 -4.31 -4.39 2.25
C ILE A 98 -5.67 -4.07 2.89
N ARG A 99 -5.77 -2.93 3.59
CA ARG A 99 -7.03 -2.49 4.20
C ARG A 99 -8.12 -2.20 3.15
N ILE A 100 -7.77 -1.55 2.04
CA ILE A 100 -8.72 -1.11 1.01
C ILE A 100 -9.11 -2.25 0.06
N ALA A 101 -8.12 -3.05 -0.36
CA ALA A 101 -8.28 -4.02 -1.44
C ALA A 101 -7.63 -5.36 -1.14
N GLY A 102 -7.70 -5.81 0.12
CA GLY A 102 -7.05 -7.04 0.60
C GLY A 102 -7.33 -8.29 -0.26
N ASP A 103 -8.54 -8.43 -0.81
CA ASP A 103 -8.93 -9.56 -1.67
C ASP A 103 -8.13 -9.60 -2.99
N TYR A 104 -7.60 -8.46 -3.42
CA TYR A 104 -6.82 -8.28 -4.66
C TYR A 104 -5.32 -8.20 -4.41
N VAL A 105 -4.89 -8.28 -3.14
CA VAL A 105 -3.46 -8.30 -2.78
C VAL A 105 -2.95 -9.73 -2.93
N SER A 106 -2.06 -9.94 -3.90
CA SER A 106 -1.41 -11.24 -4.10
C SER A 106 -0.46 -11.58 -2.94
N GLU A 107 -0.14 -12.87 -2.81
CA GLU A 107 0.75 -13.32 -1.73
C GLU A 107 2.15 -12.69 -1.81
N GLU A 108 2.64 -12.46 -3.02
CA GLU A 108 3.94 -11.85 -3.26
C GLU A 108 4.07 -10.47 -2.60
N VAL A 109 3.00 -9.66 -2.61
CA VAL A 109 3.00 -8.31 -2.01
C VAL A 109 3.13 -8.39 -0.50
N TRP A 110 2.37 -9.26 0.16
CA TRP A 110 2.40 -9.34 1.62
C TRP A 110 3.60 -10.16 2.15
N TYR A 111 4.16 -11.09 1.37
CA TYR A 111 5.48 -11.66 1.65
C TYR A 111 6.57 -10.59 1.55
N ARG A 112 6.47 -9.70 0.56
CA ARG A 112 7.49 -8.66 0.35
C ARG A 112 7.54 -7.64 1.47
N VAL A 113 6.39 -7.20 2.00
CA VAL A 113 6.39 -6.28 3.17
C VAL A 113 7.04 -6.91 4.39
N ILE A 114 6.78 -8.19 4.67
CA ILE A 114 7.43 -8.92 5.77
C ILE A 114 8.94 -8.95 5.57
N GLN A 115 9.42 -9.32 4.37
CA GLN A 115 10.85 -9.34 4.07
C GLN A 115 11.50 -7.97 4.26
N ILE A 116 10.85 -6.89 3.84
CA ILE A 116 11.40 -5.54 3.98
C ILE A 116 11.50 -5.14 5.46
N VAL A 117 10.45 -5.39 6.25
CA VAL A 117 10.43 -5.06 7.69
C VAL A 117 11.48 -5.86 8.46
N ILE A 118 11.66 -7.16 8.16
CA ILE A 118 12.71 -7.98 8.80
C ILE A 118 14.11 -7.41 8.50
N ASN A 119 14.36 -6.98 7.27
CA ASN A 119 15.68 -6.51 6.84
C ASN A 119 15.98 -5.04 7.19
N ARG A 120 15.08 -4.37 7.92
CA ARG A 120 15.16 -2.94 8.25
C ARG A 120 14.77 -2.69 9.70
N ASP A 121 15.78 -2.68 10.57
CA ASP A 121 15.59 -2.50 12.01
C ASP A 121 14.95 -1.15 12.38
N ASP A 122 15.18 -0.12 11.57
CA ASP A 122 14.66 1.23 11.76
C ASP A 122 13.13 1.32 11.65
N VAL A 123 12.48 0.39 10.95
CA VAL A 123 11.01 0.41 10.76
C VAL A 123 10.27 -0.67 11.56
N GLN A 124 10.95 -1.63 12.18
CA GLN A 124 10.30 -2.75 12.90
C GLN A 124 9.35 -2.27 14.00
N GLY A 125 9.81 -1.34 14.85
CA GLY A 125 8.98 -0.79 15.93
C GLY A 125 7.78 0.00 15.42
N TYR A 126 7.97 0.75 14.33
CA TYR A 126 6.89 1.48 13.66
C TYR A 126 5.87 0.51 13.07
N ALA A 127 6.32 -0.48 12.29
CA ALA A 127 5.47 -1.49 11.67
C ALA A 127 4.66 -2.29 12.70
N ALA A 128 5.28 -2.69 13.82
CA ALA A 128 4.60 -3.36 14.92
C ALA A 128 3.48 -2.50 15.51
N LYS A 129 3.74 -1.21 15.74
CA LYS A 129 2.72 -0.28 16.25
C LYS A 129 1.60 -0.06 15.24
N THR A 130 1.93 0.25 14.00
CA THR A 130 0.93 0.56 12.96
C THR A 130 0.05 -0.64 12.66
N VAL A 131 0.61 -1.86 12.60
CA VAL A 131 -0.19 -3.06 12.36
C VAL A 131 -1.05 -3.41 13.58
N PHE A 132 -0.56 -3.21 14.80
CA PHE A 132 -1.35 -3.38 16.03
C PHE A 132 -2.56 -2.45 16.04
N GLU A 133 -2.39 -1.18 15.69
CA GLU A 133 -3.48 -0.21 15.59
C GLU A 133 -4.46 -0.59 14.46
N ALA A 134 -3.95 -1.01 13.30
CA ALA A 134 -4.79 -1.44 12.18
C ALA A 134 -5.65 -2.69 12.52
N LEU A 135 -5.12 -3.64 13.28
CA LEU A 135 -5.83 -4.84 13.70
C LEU A 135 -6.97 -4.57 14.70
N GLN A 136 -6.95 -3.43 15.41
CA GLN A 136 -8.04 -3.05 16.32
C GLN A 136 -9.33 -2.70 15.58
N ALA A 137 -9.27 -2.44 14.26
CA ALA A 137 -10.47 -2.22 13.47
C ALA A 137 -11.40 -3.45 13.53
N PRO A 138 -12.73 -3.26 13.73
CA PRO A 138 -13.67 -4.38 13.76
C PRO A 138 -13.65 -5.19 12.46
N ALA A 139 -13.60 -4.50 11.32
CA ALA A 139 -13.42 -5.09 10.01
C ALA A 139 -11.92 -5.08 9.65
N CYS A 140 -11.32 -6.26 9.59
CA CYS A 140 -9.96 -6.46 9.09
C CYS A 140 -9.96 -7.60 8.08
N HIS A 141 -9.17 -7.45 7.02
CA HIS A 141 -9.00 -8.47 6.00
C HIS A 141 -8.03 -9.57 6.49
N GLU A 142 -8.21 -10.81 6.04
CA GLU A 142 -7.37 -11.96 6.40
C GLU A 142 -5.87 -11.68 6.17
N ASN A 143 -5.49 -11.12 5.01
CA ASN A 143 -4.10 -10.74 4.73
C ASN A 143 -3.52 -9.75 5.75
N LEU A 144 -4.33 -8.86 6.34
CA LEU A 144 -3.87 -7.97 7.41
C LEU A 144 -3.62 -8.75 8.70
N VAL A 145 -4.44 -9.75 9.01
CA VAL A 145 -4.25 -10.65 10.16
C VAL A 145 -2.99 -11.50 9.97
N LYS A 146 -2.72 -12.01 8.77
CA LYS A 146 -1.48 -12.74 8.45
C LYS A 146 -0.24 -11.87 8.65
N VAL A 147 -0.21 -10.68 8.04
CA VAL A 147 0.91 -9.73 8.17
C VAL A 147 1.08 -9.29 9.62
N GLY A 148 -0.01 -8.93 10.29
CA GLY A 148 0.02 -8.48 11.68
C GLY A 148 0.41 -9.57 12.67
N GLY A 149 -0.06 -10.80 12.47
CA GLY A 149 0.34 -11.96 13.26
C GLY A 149 1.84 -12.23 13.16
N TYR A 150 2.40 -12.16 11.95
CA TYR A 150 3.84 -12.33 11.75
C TYR A 150 4.65 -11.19 12.38
N ILE A 151 4.31 -9.92 12.06
CA ILE A 151 5.04 -8.75 12.56
C ILE A 151 4.97 -8.65 14.09
N LEU A 152 3.81 -8.90 14.70
CA LEU A 152 3.69 -8.90 16.17
C LEU A 152 4.37 -10.10 16.81
N GLY A 153 4.40 -11.25 16.14
CA GLY A 153 5.14 -12.43 16.61
C GLY A 153 6.65 -12.17 16.71
N GLU A 154 7.22 -11.49 15.72
CA GLU A 154 8.66 -11.17 15.69
C GLU A 154 9.02 -9.92 16.50
N PHE A 155 8.22 -8.86 16.39
CA PHE A 155 8.58 -7.51 16.85
C PHE A 155 7.62 -6.91 17.89
N GLY A 156 6.63 -7.68 18.37
CA GLY A 156 5.67 -7.23 19.38
C GLY A 156 6.31 -6.87 20.73
N ASN A 157 7.50 -7.38 21.01
CA ASN A 157 8.33 -7.01 22.17
C ASN A 157 8.71 -5.51 22.16
N LEU A 158 8.87 -4.89 20.98
CA LEU A 158 9.26 -3.48 20.86
C LEU A 158 8.16 -2.52 21.33
N ILE A 159 6.89 -2.96 21.27
CA ILE A 159 5.73 -2.17 21.72
C ILE A 159 5.15 -2.68 23.05
N ALA A 160 5.72 -3.74 23.63
CA ALA A 160 5.21 -4.35 24.86
C ALA A 160 5.35 -3.47 26.12
N GLY A 161 6.19 -2.43 26.06
CA GLY A 161 6.38 -1.47 27.15
C GLY A 161 5.23 -0.48 27.33
N ASP A 162 4.36 -0.29 26.32
CA ASP A 162 3.16 0.54 26.43
C ASP A 162 2.02 -0.30 27.05
N PRO A 163 1.37 0.17 28.13
CA PRO A 163 0.22 -0.51 28.75
C PRO A 163 -0.90 -0.87 27.75
N ARG A 164 -1.06 -0.10 26.68
CA ARG A 164 -2.09 -0.30 25.64
C ARG A 164 -1.77 -1.46 24.70
N SER A 165 -0.51 -1.85 24.61
CA SER A 165 -0.01 -2.95 23.76
C SER A 165 0.77 -3.97 24.58
N SER A 166 0.37 -4.21 25.83
CA SER A 166 0.95 -5.29 26.64
C SER A 166 0.83 -6.65 25.93
N PRO A 167 1.72 -7.63 26.23
CA PRO A 167 1.69 -8.94 25.56
C PRO A 167 0.33 -9.65 25.64
N LEU A 168 -0.40 -9.48 26.76
CA LEU A 168 -1.74 -10.03 26.92
C LEU A 168 -2.76 -9.38 25.97
N ILE A 169 -2.67 -8.07 25.77
CA ILE A 169 -3.55 -7.35 24.84
C ILE A 169 -3.23 -7.75 23.40
N GLN A 170 -1.95 -7.83 23.04
CA GLN A 170 -1.52 -8.30 21.71
C GLN A 170 -2.06 -9.71 21.42
N PHE A 171 -1.92 -10.64 22.38
CA PHE A 171 -2.45 -11.99 22.25
C PHE A 171 -3.97 -12.00 22.09
N ASN A 172 -4.70 -11.29 22.96
CA ASN A 172 -6.16 -11.25 22.90
C ASN A 172 -6.67 -10.65 21.59
N LEU A 173 -5.97 -9.63 21.05
CA LEU A 173 -6.29 -9.02 19.77
C LEU A 173 -6.16 -10.06 18.64
N LEU A 174 -5.01 -10.74 18.54
CA LEU A 174 -4.79 -11.77 17.52
C LEU A 174 -5.76 -12.94 17.66
N HIS A 175 -5.98 -13.42 18.89
CA HIS A 175 -6.92 -14.52 19.16
C HIS A 175 -8.36 -14.15 18.77
N SER A 176 -8.79 -12.91 19.00
CA SER A 176 -10.12 -12.45 18.58
C SER A 176 -10.32 -12.48 17.06
N LYS A 177 -9.23 -12.37 16.28
CA LYS A 177 -9.24 -12.36 14.82
C LYS A 177 -8.87 -13.70 14.18
N PHE A 178 -8.52 -14.72 14.99
CA PHE A 178 -8.05 -16.03 14.50
C PHE A 178 -9.05 -16.74 13.58
N HIS A 179 -10.35 -16.51 13.78
CA HIS A 179 -11.42 -17.08 12.94
C HIS A 179 -11.45 -16.57 11.49
N LEU A 180 -10.68 -15.53 11.17
CA LEU A 180 -10.55 -14.97 9.82
C LEU A 180 -9.45 -15.67 9.00
N CYS A 181 -8.67 -16.56 9.61
CA CYS A 181 -7.56 -17.29 8.99
C CYS A 181 -7.92 -18.77 8.74
#